data_AF-A0A448WT89-F1
#
_entry.id   AF-A0A448WT89-F1
#
_cell.length_a   1.000
_cell.length_b   1.000
_cell.length_c   1.000
_cell.angle_alpha   90.00
_cell.angle_beta   90.00
_cell.angle_gamma   90.00
#
_symmetry.space_group_name_H-M   'P 1'
#
loop_
_entity.id
_entity.type
_entity.pdbx_description
1 polymer ?
#
loop_
_entity_poly.entity_id
_entity_poly.type
_entity_poly.pdbx_seq_one_letter_code
_entity_poly.pdbx_strand_id
1 'polypeptide(L)'
;MAKMGISTLQSYKSAQIFEAVGLSQSVIDKCFVGTASRIGGANFDVLAHEIILRHQLAYSISPSIGLQSHQSEEKIGLPIENPGFYHWRSGGENHMNDPDTIAYLQVSGDMIICQT
;
A
#
# COMPACT_ATOMS: atom_id res chain seq x y z
N MET A 1 4.55 18.00 -10.77
CA MET A 1 5.42 19.09 -11.26
C MET A 1 5.02 20.44 -10.66
N ALA A 2 3.78 20.90 -10.88
CA ALA A 2 3.30 22.20 -10.38
C ALA A 2 3.37 22.38 -8.85
N LYS A 3 3.20 21.31 -8.05
CA LYS A 3 3.38 21.35 -6.59
C LYS A 3 4.77 21.86 -6.16
N MET A 4 5.77 21.72 -7.03
CA MET A 4 7.15 22.16 -6.84
C MET A 4 7.54 23.30 -7.81
N GLY A 5 6.58 23.91 -8.51
CA GLY A 5 6.81 25.02 -9.43
C GLY A 5 7.49 24.65 -10.76
N ILE A 6 7.59 23.37 -11.11
CA ILE A 6 8.19 22.94 -12.38
C ILE A 6 7.12 22.94 -13.48
N SER A 7 7.37 23.68 -14.56
CA SER A 7 6.41 23.89 -15.66
C SER A 7 6.59 22.96 -16.85
N THR A 8 7.72 22.25 -16.97
CA THR A 8 7.97 21.33 -18.09
C THR A 8 8.35 19.93 -17.63
N LEU A 9 7.91 18.91 -18.37
CA LEU A 9 8.28 17.52 -18.10
C LEU A 9 9.78 17.28 -18.28
N GLN A 10 10.40 17.96 -19.24
CA GLN A 10 11.84 17.83 -19.51
C GLN A 10 12.67 18.26 -18.29
N SER A 11 12.27 19.33 -17.60
CA SER A 11 12.92 19.76 -16.36
C SER A 11 12.62 18.84 -15.18
N TYR A 12 11.47 18.16 -15.16
CA TYR A 12 11.12 17.22 -14.10
C TYR A 12 11.82 15.87 -14.24
N LYS A 13 12.08 15.44 -15.48
CA LYS A 13 12.77 14.19 -15.78
C LYS A 13 14.17 14.22 -15.17
N SER A 14 14.54 13.16 -14.46
CA SER A 14 15.81 13.01 -13.75
C SER A 14 16.07 14.00 -12.61
N ALA A 15 15.12 14.88 -12.27
CA ALA A 15 15.29 15.83 -11.18
C ALA A 15 15.20 15.19 -9.78
N GLN A 16 14.82 13.91 -9.69
CA GLN A 16 14.71 13.14 -8.44
C GLN A 16 13.93 13.90 -7.34
N ILE A 17 12.80 14.53 -7.70
CA ILE A 17 11.98 15.31 -6.78
C ILE A 17 11.11 14.38 -5.92
N PHE A 18 11.75 13.61 -5.07
CA PHE A 18 11.16 12.75 -4.05
C PHE A 18 12.16 12.51 -2.91
N GLU A 19 11.67 11.98 -1.81
CA GLU A 19 12.51 11.47 -0.71
C GLU A 19 12.27 9.97 -0.58
N ALA A 20 13.34 9.21 -0.42
CA ALA A 20 13.23 7.80 -0.09
C ALA A 20 13.08 7.63 1.42
N VAL A 21 12.08 6.85 1.85
CA VAL A 21 11.86 6.55 3.27
C VAL A 21 11.78 5.03 3.42
N GLY A 22 12.59 4.48 4.32
CA GLY A 22 12.60 3.03 4.57
C GLY A 22 13.40 2.23 3.54
N LEU A 23 14.26 2.87 2.74
CA LEU A 23 15.19 2.18 1.83
C LEU A 23 16.62 2.27 2.35
N SER A 24 17.33 1.15 2.34
CA SER A 24 18.74 1.09 2.73
C SER A 24 19.64 1.90 1.78
N GLN A 25 20.76 2.40 2.32
CA GLN A 25 21.71 3.21 1.57
C GLN A 25 22.29 2.46 0.36
N SER A 26 22.48 1.14 0.44
CA SER A 26 22.99 0.34 -0.69
C SER A 26 22.05 0.33 -1.90
N VAL A 27 20.74 0.39 -1.68
CA VAL A 27 19.74 0.52 -2.74
C VAL A 27 19.77 1.92 -3.34
N ILE A 28 19.89 2.95 -2.49
CA ILE A 28 20.00 4.35 -2.93
C ILE A 28 21.26 4.56 -3.77
N ASP A 29 22.41 4.10 -3.31
CA ASP A 29 23.70 4.24 -4.00
C ASP A 29 23.75 3.49 -5.34
N LYS A 30 22.90 2.49 -5.53
CA LYS A 30 22.84 1.72 -6.78
C LYS A 30 21.81 2.26 -7.76
N CYS A 31 20.63 2.65 -7.27
CA CYS A 31 19.46 2.90 -8.10
C CYS A 31 18.99 4.36 -8.10
N PHE A 32 19.29 5.12 -7.03
CA PHE A 32 18.78 6.47 -6.79
C PHE A 32 19.86 7.40 -6.24
N VAL A 33 21.05 7.35 -6.86
CA VAL A 33 22.23 8.10 -6.41
C VAL A 33 21.89 9.58 -6.24
N GLY A 34 22.19 10.12 -5.05
CA GLY A 34 21.93 11.52 -4.70
C GLY A 34 20.55 11.79 -4.08
N THR A 35 19.66 10.79 -4.01
CA THR A 35 18.37 10.93 -3.33
C THR A 35 18.54 10.87 -1.82
N ALA A 36 17.84 11.76 -1.09
CA ALA A 36 17.82 11.73 0.36
C ALA A 36 17.06 10.50 0.89
N SER A 37 17.71 9.76 1.80
CA SER A 37 17.10 8.66 2.57
C SER A 37 17.53 8.77 4.03
N ARG A 38 16.79 9.55 4.83
CA ARG A 38 17.16 9.79 6.24
C ARG A 38 16.91 8.58 7.13
N ILE A 39 15.89 7.79 6.78
CA ILE A 39 15.50 6.59 7.50
C ILE A 39 15.81 5.40 6.59
N GLY A 40 16.84 4.63 6.95
CA GLY A 40 17.18 3.39 6.28
C GLY A 40 16.09 2.33 6.42
N GLY A 41 16.23 1.23 5.70
CA GLY A 41 15.28 0.12 5.80
C GLY A 41 15.60 -1.02 4.85
N ALA A 42 14.65 -1.35 3.96
CA ALA A 42 14.72 -2.50 3.08
C ALA A 42 15.98 -2.50 2.20
N ASN A 43 16.65 -3.65 2.16
CA ASN A 43 17.76 -3.95 1.26
C ASN A 43 17.25 -4.76 0.05
N PHE A 44 18.15 -5.12 -0.87
CA PHE A 44 17.78 -5.89 -2.04
C PHE A 44 17.16 -7.26 -1.71
N ASP A 45 17.60 -7.90 -0.62
CA ASP A 45 17.06 -9.20 -0.21
C ASP A 45 15.60 -9.11 0.22
N VAL A 46 15.26 -8.10 1.03
CA VAL A 46 13.87 -7.83 1.46
C VAL A 46 13.00 -7.49 0.25
N LEU A 47 13.47 -6.61 -0.63
CA LEU A 47 12.74 -6.24 -1.84
C LEU A 47 12.49 -7.45 -2.75
N ALA A 48 13.51 -8.28 -2.96
CA ALA A 48 13.40 -9.49 -3.77
C ALA A 48 12.41 -10.49 -3.15
N HIS A 49 12.49 -10.71 -1.84
CA HIS A 49 11.59 -11.59 -1.12
C HIS A 49 10.12 -11.14 -1.24
N GLU A 50 9.83 -9.86 -1.02
CA GLU A 50 8.46 -9.37 -1.17
C GLU A 50 7.93 -9.45 -2.61
N ILE A 51 8.78 -9.22 -3.62
CA ILE A 51 8.40 -9.38 -5.03
C ILE A 51 8.09 -10.85 -5.33
N ILE A 52 8.90 -11.78 -4.83
CA ILE A 52 8.66 -13.23 -4.99
C ILE A 52 7.35 -13.65 -4.32
N LEU A 53 7.06 -13.15 -3.11
CA LEU A 53 5.79 -13.44 -2.43
C LEU A 53 4.59 -12.94 -3.26
N ARG A 54 4.62 -11.70 -3.76
CA ARG A 54 3.53 -11.16 -4.61
C ARG A 54 3.41 -11.93 -5.92
N HIS A 55 4.53 -12.33 -6.51
CA HIS A 55 4.55 -13.17 -7.70
C HIS A 55 3.92 -14.54 -7.42
N GLN A 56 4.32 -15.21 -6.34
CA GLN A 56 3.74 -16.49 -5.93
C GLN A 56 2.24 -16.35 -5.68
N LEU A 57 1.77 -15.32 -4.98
CA LEU A 57 0.34 -15.08 -4.80
C LEU A 57 -0.39 -14.95 -6.14
N ALA A 58 0.14 -14.20 -7.11
CA ALA A 58 -0.50 -14.04 -8.41
C ALA A 58 -0.53 -15.34 -9.24
N TYR A 59 0.54 -16.14 -9.21
CA TYR A 59 0.69 -17.34 -10.05
C TYR A 59 0.25 -18.65 -9.39
N SER A 60 0.18 -18.71 -8.06
CA SER A 60 -0.44 -19.83 -7.33
C SER A 60 -1.94 -19.90 -7.61
N ILE A 61 -2.53 -18.79 -8.06
CA ILE A 61 -3.91 -18.68 -8.51
C ILE A 61 -4.02 -18.99 -10.02
N SER A 62 -3.46 -20.13 -10.48
CA SER A 62 -3.99 -21.04 -11.54
C SER A 62 -2.90 -21.82 -12.26
N PRO A 63 -3.04 -23.16 -12.37
CA PRO A 63 -3.83 -23.71 -13.48
C PRO A 63 -4.65 -24.99 -13.14
N SER A 64 -5.50 -25.00 -12.11
CA SER A 64 -6.39 -26.16 -11.84
C SER A 64 -7.80 -25.85 -11.33
N ILE A 65 -8.33 -24.65 -11.60
CA ILE A 65 -9.79 -24.45 -11.69
C ILE A 65 -9.98 -24.00 -13.15
N GLY A 66 -9.98 -24.92 -14.09
CA GLY A 66 -11.18 -25.72 -14.29
C GLY A 66 -12.16 -24.88 -15.11
N LEU A 67 -11.80 -24.64 -16.37
CA LEU A 67 -12.78 -24.64 -17.44
C LEU A 67 -13.72 -25.83 -17.21
N GLN A 68 -15.02 -25.57 -17.22
CA GLN A 68 -16.18 -26.46 -16.95
C GLN A 68 -16.76 -26.25 -15.53
N SER A 69 -18.03 -25.91 -15.33
CA SER A 69 -19.18 -25.82 -16.23
C SER A 69 -20.41 -25.39 -15.43
N HIS A 70 -21.33 -24.71 -16.13
CA HIS A 70 -22.76 -24.54 -15.85
C HIS A 70 -23.23 -23.21 -15.23
N GLN A 71 -23.65 -22.33 -16.16
CA GLN A 71 -24.91 -21.58 -16.10
C GLN A 71 -25.07 -20.51 -15.01
N SER A 72 -24.31 -19.42 -15.15
CA SER A 72 -24.82 -18.07 -14.92
C SER A 72 -23.77 -17.08 -15.40
N GLU A 73 -24.14 -16.27 -16.40
CA GLU A 73 -23.35 -15.11 -16.82
C GLU A 73 -23.09 -14.20 -15.60
N GLU A 74 -21.91 -13.55 -15.56
CA GLU A 74 -21.46 -12.57 -14.56
C GLU A 74 -20.79 -13.08 -13.26
N LYS A 75 -19.60 -13.69 -13.38
CA LYS A 75 -18.36 -13.27 -12.66
C LYS A 75 -17.21 -14.24 -12.94
N ILE A 76 -16.60 -14.09 -14.11
CA ILE A 76 -15.27 -14.64 -14.37
C ILE A 76 -14.26 -13.58 -13.96
N GLY A 77 -13.63 -13.80 -12.82
CA GLY A 77 -12.60 -12.93 -12.27
C GLY A 77 -12.51 -13.22 -10.78
N LEU A 78 -11.49 -13.97 -10.37
CA LEU A 78 -11.11 -14.11 -8.97
C LEU A 78 -11.07 -12.70 -8.38
N PRO A 79 -11.84 -12.39 -7.31
CA PRO A 79 -11.85 -11.04 -6.78
C PRO A 79 -10.44 -10.76 -6.28
N ILE A 80 -9.77 -9.78 -6.90
CA ILE A 80 -8.59 -9.16 -6.30
C ILE A 80 -9.05 -8.72 -4.92
N GLU A 81 -8.53 -9.36 -3.88
CA GLU A 81 -8.88 -9.04 -2.51
C GLU A 81 -8.61 -7.54 -2.30
N ASN A 82 -9.58 -6.83 -1.73
CA ASN A 82 -9.42 -5.42 -1.43
C ASN A 82 -8.81 -5.30 -0.03
N PRO A 83 -7.51 -4.98 0.10
CA PRO A 83 -6.86 -4.86 1.41
C PRO A 83 -7.33 -3.62 2.18
N GLY A 84 -8.09 -2.70 1.58
CA GLY A 84 -8.62 -1.54 2.30
C GLY A 84 -7.61 -0.43 2.57
N PHE A 85 -6.62 -0.19 1.70
CA PHE A 85 -5.61 0.86 1.91
C PHE A 85 -6.19 2.28 2.11
N TYR A 86 -7.28 2.62 1.41
CA TYR A 86 -7.86 3.97 1.45
C TYR A 86 -8.99 4.12 2.47
N HIS A 87 -9.76 3.06 2.67
CA HIS A 87 -10.90 3.03 3.57
C HIS A 87 -10.85 1.75 4.36
N TRP A 88 -11.12 1.86 5.65
CA TRP A 88 -11.18 0.72 6.55
C TRP A 88 -12.09 -0.38 5.99
N ARG A 89 -11.61 -1.62 6.10
CA ARG A 89 -12.33 -2.85 5.76
C ARG A 89 -12.06 -3.88 6.85
N SER A 90 -13.08 -4.66 7.20
CA SER A 90 -12.90 -5.79 8.11
C SER A 90 -11.92 -6.80 7.48
N GLY A 91 -10.86 -7.14 8.23
CA GLY A 91 -9.78 -8.02 7.77
C GLY A 91 -8.79 -7.39 6.79
N GLY A 92 -8.87 -6.07 6.55
CA GLY A 92 -7.92 -5.33 5.72
C GLY A 92 -6.70 -4.81 6.50
N GLU A 93 -6.02 -3.85 5.88
CA GLU A 93 -4.96 -3.05 6.46
C GLU A 93 -5.43 -2.33 7.72
N ASN A 94 -4.49 -2.06 8.62
CA ASN A 94 -4.78 -1.37 9.86
C ASN A 94 -4.92 0.14 9.62
N HIS A 95 -5.98 0.75 10.17
CA HIS A 95 -6.22 2.19 10.12
C HIS A 95 -6.23 2.75 11.53
N MET A 96 -5.59 3.91 11.72
CA MET A 96 -5.64 4.65 13.00
C MET A 96 -7.09 4.99 13.41
N ASN A 97 -7.96 5.21 12.43
CA ASN A 97 -9.37 5.56 12.63
C ASN A 97 -10.26 4.36 12.28
N ASP A 98 -10.24 3.32 13.11
CA ASP A 98 -11.15 2.18 12.97
C ASP A 98 -12.49 2.42 13.68
N PRO A 99 -13.57 1.70 13.30
CA PRO A 99 -14.90 1.89 13.88
C PRO A 99 -14.96 1.64 15.38
N ASP A 100 -14.20 0.67 15.90
CA ASP A 100 -14.23 0.31 17.31
C ASP A 100 -13.58 1.43 18.14
N THR A 101 -12.41 1.92 17.73
CA THR A 101 -11.73 3.06 18.37
C THR A 101 -12.60 4.32 18.35
N ILE A 102 -13.31 4.60 17.25
CA ILE A 102 -14.23 5.74 17.17
C ILE A 102 -15.40 5.55 18.14
N ALA A 103 -16.00 4.36 18.19
CA ALA A 103 -17.11 4.06 19.10
C ALA A 103 -16.68 4.21 20.57
N TYR A 104 -15.51 3.70 20.95
CA TYR A 104 -14.98 3.87 22.31
C TYR A 104 -14.71 5.34 22.64
N LEU A 105 -14.17 6.12 21.70
CA LEU A 105 -13.94 7.55 21.89
C LEU A 105 -15.26 8.32 22.08
N GLN A 106 -16.30 7.98 21.32
CA GLN A 106 -17.63 8.59 21.42
C GLN A 106 -18.28 8.30 22.79
N VAL A 107 -18.31 7.02 23.20
CA VAL A 107 -18.86 6.62 24.50
C VAL A 107 -18.15 7.32 25.66
N SER A 108 -16.81 7.46 25.57
CA SER A 108 -16.02 8.16 26.58
C SER A 108 -16.38 9.65 26.65
N GLY A 109 -16.57 10.31 25.50
CA GLY A 109 -16.98 11.71 25.43
C GLY A 109 -18.38 11.96 26.01
N ASP A 110 -19.34 11.10 25.67
CA ASP A 110 -20.72 11.22 26.18
C ASP A 110 -20.79 11.00 27.70
N MET A 111 -19.97 10.10 28.24
CA MET A 111 -19.90 9.85 29.69
C MET A 111 -19.39 11.07 30.46
N ILE A 112 -18.47 11.85 29.87
CA ILE A 112 -17.94 13.08 30.48
C ILE A 112 -19.04 14.16 30.53
N ILE A 113 -19.85 14.29 29.48
CA ILE A 113 -20.93 15.29 29.42
C ILE A 113 -22.06 14.96 30.42
N CYS A 114 -22.35 13.69 30.65
CA CYS A 114 -23.37 13.29 31.63
C CYS A 114 -22.90 13.38 33.10
N GLN A 115 -21.63 13.65 33.38
CA GLN A 115 -21.09 13.80 34.75
C GLN A 115 -20.89 15.27 35.19
N THR A 116 -21.19 16.24 34.33
CA THR A 116 -21.24 17.68 34.62
C THR A 116 -22.66 18.20 34.61
#